data_AF-A0AAD3SVF6-F1
#
_entry.id   AF-A0AAD3SVF6-F1
#
_cell.length_a   1.000
_cell.length_b   1.000
_cell.length_c   1.000
_cell.angle_alpha   90.00
_cell.angle_beta   90.00
_cell.angle_gamma   90.00
#
_symmetry.space_group_name_H-M   'P 1'
#
loop_
_entity.id
_entity.type
_entity.pdbx_description
1 polymer ?
#
loop_
_entity_poly.entity_id
_entity_poly.type
_entity_poly.pdbx_seq_one_letter_code
_entity_poly.pdbx_strand_id
1 'polypeptide(L)'
;MFNRLSHRLLGMIMKEDDNKWPEPDGVGRQELEIVMGNEHISFTTSKIGSLVDVLQSSKDTEGLRIFYYLVQVSALKKSSAN
;
A
#
# COMPACT_ATOMS: atom_id res chain seq x y z
N MET A 1 -11.01 14.49 -11.47
CA MET A 1 -11.49 13.09 -11.57
C MET A 1 -10.71 12.10 -10.68
N PHE A 2 -9.43 12.38 -10.35
CA PHE A 2 -8.55 11.52 -9.55
C PHE A 2 -8.97 11.23 -8.08
N ASN A 3 -9.80 12.09 -7.45
CA ASN A 3 -10.04 11.98 -6.01
C ASN A 3 -11.01 10.86 -5.59
N ARG A 4 -11.91 10.43 -6.49
CA ARG A 4 -12.95 9.41 -6.15
C ARG A 4 -12.38 7.98 -6.08
N LEU A 5 -11.42 7.65 -6.95
CA LEU A 5 -10.75 6.35 -6.91
C LEU A 5 -9.85 6.20 -5.69
N SER A 6 -9.12 7.27 -5.32
CA SER A 6 -8.30 7.27 -4.09
C SER A 6 -9.14 7.07 -2.83
N HIS A 7 -10.29 7.75 -2.70
CA HIS A 7 -11.17 7.55 -1.53
C HIS A 7 -11.68 6.11 -1.39
N ARG A 8 -12.01 5.45 -2.51
CA ARG A 8 -12.48 4.06 -2.48
C ARG A 8 -11.38 3.10 -2.03
N LEU A 9 -10.15 3.27 -2.53
CA LEU A 9 -9.02 2.44 -2.12
C LEU A 9 -8.64 2.68 -0.66
N LEU A 10 -8.70 3.93 -0.17
CA LEU A 10 -8.51 4.24 1.25
C LEU A 10 -9.54 3.53 2.13
N GLY A 11 -10.81 3.47 1.74
CA GLY A 11 -11.82 2.75 2.51
C GLY A 11 -11.64 1.22 2.51
N MET A 12 -10.99 0.66 1.49
CA MET A 12 -10.68 -0.77 1.42
C MET A 12 -9.45 -1.11 2.28
N ILE A 13 -8.36 -0.34 2.16
CA ILE A 13 -7.12 -0.63 2.89
C ILE A 13 -7.28 -0.48 4.40
N MET A 14 -8.18 0.38 4.91
CA MET A 14 -8.45 0.50 6.36
C MET A 14 -9.01 -0.78 6.99
N LYS A 15 -9.44 -1.75 6.19
CA LYS A 15 -9.94 -3.06 6.65
C LYS A 15 -8.93 -4.19 6.46
N GLU A 16 -7.80 -3.90 5.84
CA GLU A 16 -6.73 -4.86 5.59
C GLU A 16 -5.75 -4.92 6.76
N ASP A 17 -4.95 -5.98 6.78
CA ASP A 17 -4.01 -6.29 7.85
C ASP A 17 -2.76 -6.93 7.25
N ASP A 18 -1.58 -6.43 7.64
CA ASP A 18 -0.28 -6.84 7.08
C ASP A 18 0.32 -8.07 7.75
N ASN A 19 -0.34 -8.72 8.72
CA ASN A 19 0.23 -9.90 9.40
C ASN A 19 0.52 -11.08 8.46
N LYS A 20 -0.07 -11.09 7.26
CA LYS A 20 0.16 -12.13 6.23
C LYS A 20 1.06 -11.64 5.10
N TRP A 21 1.53 -10.41 5.17
CA TRP A 21 2.36 -9.82 4.13
C TRP A 21 3.83 -10.23 4.34
N PRO A 22 4.66 -10.19 3.28
CA PRO A 22 6.07 -10.53 3.38
C PRO A 22 6.79 -9.60 4.36
N GLU A 23 7.45 -10.16 5.36
CA GLU A 23 8.28 -9.37 6.27
C GLU A 23 9.47 -8.73 5.53
N PRO A 24 9.92 -7.54 5.94
CA PRO A 24 11.09 -6.90 5.33
C PRO A 24 12.34 -7.77 5.39
N ASP A 25 13.07 -7.85 4.28
CA ASP A 25 14.32 -8.60 4.17
C ASP A 25 15.48 -7.71 3.66
N GLY A 26 16.59 -8.32 3.27
CA GLY A 26 17.77 -7.61 2.76
C GLY A 26 17.55 -6.83 1.45
N VAL A 27 16.43 -7.03 0.75
CA VAL A 27 16.06 -6.29 -0.48
C VAL A 27 15.52 -4.91 -0.14
N GLY A 28 14.92 -4.75 1.04
CA GLY A 28 14.46 -3.48 1.59
C GLY A 28 13.06 -3.54 2.21
N ARG A 29 12.56 -2.37 2.59
CA ARG A 29 11.30 -2.20 3.32
C ARG A 29 10.42 -1.15 2.66
N GLN A 30 9.12 -1.37 2.68
CA GLN A 30 8.10 -0.36 2.36
C GLN A 30 7.16 -0.18 3.54
N GLU A 31 6.81 1.08 3.78
CA GLU A 31 5.92 1.49 4.85
C GLU A 31 4.85 2.42 4.28
N LEU A 32 3.60 2.21 4.70
CA LEU A 32 2.49 3.10 4.39
C LEU A 32 1.74 3.40 5.68
N GLU A 33 1.65 4.69 6.01
CA GLU A 33 0.88 5.18 7.14
C GLU A 33 -0.29 6.01 6.62
N ILE A 34 -1.49 5.72 7.11
CA ILE A 34 -2.72 6.42 6.74
C ILE A 34 -3.40 6.90 8.02
N VAL A 35 -3.59 8.21 8.11
CA VAL A 35 -4.35 8.87 9.17
C VAL A 35 -5.63 9.45 8.58
N MET A 36 -6.78 9.00 9.05
CA MET A 36 -8.09 9.51 8.65
C MET A 36 -8.91 9.86 9.88
N GLY A 37 -8.97 11.15 10.21
CA GLY A 37 -9.66 11.63 11.42
C GLY A 37 -8.97 11.10 12.68
N ASN A 38 -9.68 10.25 13.43
CA ASN A 38 -9.19 9.60 14.64
C ASN A 38 -8.71 8.16 14.41
N GLU A 39 -8.87 7.62 13.20
CA GLU A 39 -8.38 6.30 12.85
C GLU A 39 -6.98 6.40 12.23
N HIS A 40 -6.12 5.45 12.59
CA HIS A 40 -4.76 5.33 12.10
C HIS A 40 -4.47 3.87 11.80
N ILE A 41 -3.90 3.61 10.62
CA ILE A 41 -3.38 2.31 10.23
C ILE A 41 -1.98 2.49 9.65
N SER A 42 -1.10 1.56 10.00
CA SER A 42 0.27 1.51 9.53
C SER A 42 0.55 0.11 9.02
N PHE A 43 1.18 0.04 7.85
CA PHE A 43 1.55 -1.21 7.21
C PHE A 43 3.05 -1.25 6.98
N THR A 44 3.63 -2.43 7.17
CA THR A 44 5.02 -2.74 6.85
C THR A 44 5.09 -4.00 6.01
N THR A 45 5.81 -3.93 4.89
CA THR A 45 6.09 -5.10 4.05
C THR A 45 7.49 -5.01 3.45
N SER A 46 8.01 -6.13 2.94
CA SER A 46 9.18 -6.15 2.08
C SER A 46 8.97 -5.28 0.84
N LYS A 47 10.07 -4.84 0.23
CA LYS A 47 10.06 -4.00 -0.95
C LYS A 47 9.45 -4.73 -2.16
N ILE A 48 8.34 -4.21 -2.66
CA ILE A 48 7.65 -4.73 -3.84
C ILE A 48 8.11 -3.95 -5.07
N GLY A 49 8.76 -4.64 -6.02
CA GLY A 49 9.24 -4.04 -7.27
C GLY A 49 8.18 -4.01 -8.38
N SER A 50 7.27 -4.99 -8.37
CA SER A 50 6.28 -5.18 -9.42
C SER A 50 4.99 -5.84 -8.91
N LEU A 51 3.92 -5.76 -9.70
CA LEU A 51 2.66 -6.46 -9.41
C LEU A 51 2.81 -8.00 -9.47
N VAL A 52 3.83 -8.50 -10.17
CA VAL A 52 4.13 -9.94 -10.24
C VAL A 52 4.61 -10.43 -8.87
N ASP A 53 5.44 -9.64 -8.19
CA ASP A 53 5.95 -9.97 -6.85
C ASP A 53 4.80 -10.08 -5.83
N VAL A 54 3.77 -9.24 -5.96
CA VAL A 54 2.55 -9.29 -5.14
C VAL A 54 1.82 -10.63 -5.29
N LEU A 55 1.72 -11.14 -6.51
CA LEU A 55 1.00 -12.37 -6.82
C LEU A 55 1.71 -13.63 -6.32
N GLN A 56 3.03 -13.56 -6.13
CA GLN A 56 3.86 -14.69 -5.74
C GLN A 56 4.15 -14.72 -4.24
N SER A 57 4.14 -13.57 -3.56
CA SER A 57 4.72 -13.44 -2.22
C SER A 57 3.73 -13.52 -1.07
N SER A 58 2.41 -13.41 -1.31
CA SER A 58 1.42 -13.34 -0.22
C SER A 58 0.18 -14.18 -0.48
N LYS A 59 -0.41 -14.69 0.62
CA LYS A 59 -1.75 -15.28 0.60
C LYS A 59 -2.85 -14.22 0.47
N ASP A 60 -2.53 -12.99 0.86
CA ASP A 60 -3.38 -11.82 0.69
C ASP A 60 -2.88 -10.98 -0.50
N THR A 61 -3.26 -11.43 -1.69
CA THR A 61 -2.89 -10.77 -2.94
C THR A 61 -3.71 -9.51 -3.22
N GLU A 62 -4.89 -9.37 -2.62
CA GLU A 62 -5.76 -8.21 -2.86
C GLU A 62 -5.34 -7.03 -1.98
N GLY A 63 -5.08 -7.23 -0.68
CA GLY A 63 -4.58 -6.18 0.21
C GLY A 63 -3.27 -5.57 -0.29
N LEU A 64 -2.30 -6.41 -0.69
CA LEU A 64 -1.04 -5.96 -1.26
C LEU A 64 -1.19 -5.22 -2.60
N ARG A 65 -2.16 -5.58 -3.44
CA ARG A 65 -2.46 -4.83 -4.67
C ARG A 65 -2.93 -3.42 -4.34
N ILE A 66 -3.85 -3.30 -3.38
CA ILE A 66 -4.36 -1.99 -2.93
C ILE A 66 -3.21 -1.16 -2.36
N PHE A 67 -2.36 -1.74 -1.51
CA PHE A 67 -1.15 -1.12 -0.99
C PHE A 67 -0.24 -0.61 -2.11
N TYR A 68 0.09 -1.46 -3.09
CA TYR A 68 0.92 -1.10 -4.24
C TYR A 68 0.36 0.09 -5.01
N TYR A 69 -0.95 0.09 -5.30
CA TYR A 69 -1.58 1.22 -5.99
C TYR A 69 -1.59 2.50 -5.15
N LEU A 70 -1.81 2.42 -3.85
CA LEU A 70 -1.77 3.59 -2.96
C LEU A 70 -0.37 4.21 -2.87
N VAL A 71 0.67 3.38 -2.75
CA VAL A 71 2.07 3.83 -2.79
C VAL A 71 2.39 4.47 -4.14
N GLN A 72 1.99 3.87 -5.25
CA GLN A 72 2.23 4.44 -6.58
C GLN A 72 1.49 5.77 -6.80
N VAL A 73 0.22 5.86 -6.38
CA VAL A 73 -0.58 7.08 -6.49
C VAL A 73 0.00 8.20 -5.62
N SER A 74 0.45 7.88 -4.41
CA SER A 74 1.08 8.89 -3.53
C SER A 74 2.45 9.35 -4.05
N ALA A 75 3.25 8.45 -4.64
CA ALA A 75 4.52 8.80 -5.29
C ALA A 75 4.32 9.74 -6.49
N LEU A 76 3.30 9.50 -7.32
CA LEU A 76 2.96 10.39 -8.44
C LEU A 76 2.54 11.79 -7.98
N LYS A 77 1.87 11.91 -6.82
CA LYS A 77 1.52 13.23 -6.25
C LYS A 77 2.75 14.03 -5.81
N LYS A 78 3.80 13.37 -5.31
CA LYS A 78 5.06 14.07 -4.93
C LYS A 78 5.75 14.69 -6.15
N SER A 79 5.62 14.09 -7.34
CA SER A 79 6.28 14.58 -8.56
C SER A 79 5.62 15.82 -9.17
N SER A 80 4.36 16.11 -8.85
CA SER A 80 3.66 17.30 -9.37
C SER A 80 3.71 18.51 -8.41
N ALA A 81 4.39 18.36 -7.27
CA ALA A 81 4.59 19.41 -6.27
C ALA A 81 6.01 20.02 -6.30
N ASN A 82 6.81 19.70 -7.33
CA ASN A 82 8.14 20.27 -7.58
C ASN A 82 8.13 21.11 -8.87
#